data_AF-A0A420DG89-F1
#
_entry.id   AF-A0A420DG89-F1
#
_cell.length_a   1.000
_cell.length_b   1.000
_cell.length_c   1.000
_cell.angle_alpha   90.00
_cell.angle_beta   90.00
_cell.angle_gamma   90.00
#
_symmetry.space_group_name_H-M   'P 1'
#
loop_
_entity.id
_entity.type
_entity.pdbx_description
1 polymer ?
#
loop_
_entity_poly.entity_id
_entity_poly.type
_entity_poly.pdbx_seq_one_letter_code
_entity_poly.pdbx_strand_id
1 'polypeptide(L)'
;MSDDDICINISGISHPILCGTCKAKVAFIGEANVDGGDVGCVDCGNIADVQQVAAMAVEYAKDEGQLMLNRMARDTAKNSKIMTFNGQTSHNKAHRFVVDMKL
;
A
#
# COMPACT_ATOMS: atom_id res chain seq x y z
N MET A 1 -4.42 -20.70 -1.80
CA MET A 1 -3.96 -19.35 -2.16
C MET A 1 -4.35 -19.18 -3.60
N SER A 2 -5.22 -18.22 -3.91
CA SER A 2 -5.66 -17.98 -5.29
C SER A 2 -4.46 -17.39 -6.05
N ASP A 3 -4.03 -18.03 -7.13
CA ASP A 3 -2.83 -17.67 -7.90
C ASP A 3 -2.97 -16.33 -8.67
N ASP A 4 -4.08 -15.60 -8.51
CA ASP A 4 -4.43 -14.39 -9.27
C ASP A 4 -4.26 -13.08 -8.48
N ASP A 5 -3.74 -13.12 -7.26
CA ASP A 5 -3.55 -11.90 -6.46
C ASP A 5 -2.42 -11.04 -7.06
N ILE A 6 -2.75 -9.82 -7.48
CA ILE A 6 -1.74 -8.85 -7.91
C ILE A 6 -0.95 -8.38 -6.70
N CYS A 7 0.35 -8.63 -6.72
CA CYS A 7 1.23 -8.40 -5.58
C CYS A 7 2.41 -7.49 -5.92
N ILE A 8 2.95 -6.84 -4.89
CA ILE A 8 4.26 -6.20 -4.90
C ILE A 8 5.23 -7.02 -4.06
N ASN A 9 6.47 -7.16 -4.52
CA ASN A 9 7.54 -7.77 -3.74
C ASN A 9 8.27 -6.70 -2.93
N ILE A 10 8.29 -6.85 -1.60
CA ILE A 10 9.01 -5.98 -0.69
C ILE A 10 9.95 -6.87 0.13
N SER A 11 11.26 -6.69 -0.04
CA SER A 11 12.28 -7.46 0.68
C SER A 11 12.14 -8.99 0.55
N GLY A 12 11.70 -9.48 -0.60
CA GLY A 12 11.50 -10.91 -0.86
C GLY A 12 10.14 -11.45 -0.43
N ILE A 13 9.30 -10.64 0.23
CA ILE A 13 7.95 -11.02 0.66
C ILE A 13 6.93 -10.46 -0.35
N SER A 14 6.01 -11.32 -0.80
CA SER A 14 4.92 -10.93 -1.69
C SER A 14 3.76 -10.36 -0.87
N HIS A 15 3.39 -9.11 -1.14
CA HIS A 15 2.28 -8.45 -0.49
C HIS A 15 1.18 -8.12 -1.50
N PRO A 16 -0.08 -8.52 -1.25
CA PRO A 16 -1.16 -8.24 -2.19
C PRO A 16 -1.52 -6.76 -2.19
N ILE A 17 -1.82 -6.24 -3.38
CA ILE A 17 -2.32 -4.89 -3.58
C ILE A 17 -3.84 -4.91 -3.41
N LEU A 18 -4.35 -3.96 -2.65
CA LEU A 18 -5.77 -3.78 -2.36
C LEU A 18 -6.25 -2.41 -2.86
N CYS A 19 -7.55 -2.32 -3.09
CA CYS A 19 -8.23 -1.06 -3.33
C CYS A 19 -8.13 -0.16 -2.10
N GLY A 20 -7.70 1.09 -2.31
CA GLY A 20 -7.59 2.06 -1.23
C GLY A 20 -8.93 2.41 -0.57
N THR A 21 -10.01 2.39 -1.36
CA THR A 21 -11.36 2.79 -0.96
C THR A 21 -12.12 1.69 -0.21
N CYS A 22 -12.28 0.52 -0.82
CA CYS A 22 -13.10 -0.58 -0.25
C CYS A 22 -12.27 -1.71 0.37
N LYS A 23 -10.94 -1.66 0.28
CA LYS A 23 -10.00 -2.70 0.76
C LYS A 23 -10.16 -4.09 0.12
N ALA A 24 -10.99 -4.20 -0.92
CA ALA A 24 -11.06 -5.42 -1.72
C ALA A 24 -9.79 -5.62 -2.55
N LYS A 25 -9.54 -6.86 -2.97
CA LYS A 25 -8.42 -7.20 -3.85
C LYS A 25 -8.58 -6.55 -5.22
N VAL A 26 -7.45 -6.24 -5.86
CA VAL A 26 -7.44 -5.78 -7.26
C VAL A 26 -7.16 -6.95 -8.20
N ALA A 27 -7.69 -6.87 -9.41
CA ALA A 27 -7.51 -7.85 -10.47
C ALA A 27 -7.23 -7.14 -11.79
N PHE A 28 -6.71 -7.90 -12.77
CA PHE A 28 -6.63 -7.43 -14.14
C PHE A 28 -8.04 -7.28 -14.72
N ILE A 29 -8.27 -6.19 -15.45
CA ILE A 29 -9.53 -5.89 -16.11
C ILE A 29 -9.32 -6.01 -17.63
N GLY A 30 -10.07 -6.89 -18.27
CA GLY A 30 -9.92 -7.19 -19.70
C GLY A 30 -8.83 -8.21 -20.01
N GLU A 31 -8.46 -8.34 -21.29
CA GLU A 31 -7.34 -9.19 -21.70
C GLU A 31 -6.01 -8.49 -21.40
N ALA A 32 -5.16 -9.15 -20.61
CA ALA A 32 -3.83 -8.65 -20.32
C ALA A 32 -2.98 -8.70 -21.61
N ASN A 33 -2.72 -7.55 -22.21
CA ASN A 33 -1.81 -7.43 -23.34
C ASN A 33 -0.37 -7.24 -22.84
N VAL A 34 0.59 -7.70 -23.64
CA VAL A 34 2.03 -7.69 -23.31
C VAL A 34 2.63 -6.30 -23.04
N ASP A 35 1.98 -5.23 -23.49
CA ASP A 35 2.48 -3.85 -23.37
C ASP A 35 1.68 -2.98 -22.37
N GLY A 36 0.64 -3.54 -21.75
CA GLY A 36 -0.23 -2.78 -20.86
C GLY A 36 -1.51 -3.54 -20.51
N GLY A 37 -2.03 -3.24 -19.33
CA GLY A 37 -3.29 -3.79 -18.84
C GLY A 37 -3.86 -2.90 -17.75
N ASP A 38 -5.19 -2.83 -17.72
CA ASP A 38 -5.90 -2.16 -16.64
C ASP A 38 -5.94 -3.09 -15.44
N VAL A 39 -5.64 -2.53 -14.27
CA VAL A 39 -5.71 -3.21 -12.99
C VAL A 39 -6.59 -2.38 -12.07
N GLY A 40 -7.49 -3.05 -11.37
CA GLY A 40 -8.39 -2.32 -10.50
C GLY A 40 -9.26 -3.18 -9.62
N CYS A 41 -10.05 -2.48 -8.82
CA CYS A 41 -11.06 -3.09 -7.99
C CYS A 41 -12.36 -3.28 -8.77
N VAL A 42 -12.80 -4.53 -8.88
CA VAL A 42 -14.05 -4.88 -9.55
C VAL A 42 -15.27 -4.37 -8.77
N ASP A 43 -15.17 -4.30 -7.44
CA ASP A 43 -16.31 -3.93 -6.57
C ASP A 43 -16.71 -2.46 -6.67
N CYS A 44 -15.74 -1.55 -6.82
CA CYS A 44 -15.98 -0.10 -6.82
C CYS A 44 -15.52 0.60 -8.10
N GLY A 45 -15.05 -0.14 -9.10
CA GLY A 45 -14.60 0.41 -10.38
C GLY A 45 -13.33 1.26 -10.29
N ASN A 46 -12.57 1.15 -9.19
CA ASN A 46 -11.32 1.86 -9.04
C ASN A 46 -10.22 1.21 -9.90
N ILE A 47 -10.11 1.66 -11.14
CA ILE A 47 -9.23 1.08 -12.18
C ILE A 47 -8.17 2.10 -12.59
N ALA A 48 -6.95 1.63 -12.83
CA ALA A 48 -5.85 2.38 -13.40
C ALA A 48 -4.95 1.43 -14.21
N ASP A 49 -4.01 1.97 -14.99
CA ASP A 49 -3.04 1.10 -15.66
C ASP A 49 -2.12 0.42 -14.63
N VAL A 50 -1.60 -0.75 -14.99
CA VAL A 50 -0.73 -1.55 -14.10
C VAL A 50 0.49 -0.79 -13.57
N GLN A 51 1.08 0.10 -14.37
CA GLN A 51 2.26 0.87 -13.95
C GLN A 51 1.88 1.94 -12.92
N GLN A 52 0.74 2.61 -13.09
CA GLN A 52 0.16 3.52 -12.11
C GLN A 52 -0.19 2.79 -10.81
N VAL A 53 -0.85 1.63 -10.88
CA VAL A 53 -1.17 0.83 -9.68
C VAL A 53 0.11 0.44 -8.94
N ALA A 54 1.13 -0.03 -9.65
CA ALA A 54 2.42 -0.37 -9.07
C ALA A 54 3.11 0.85 -8.43
N ALA A 55 3.15 1.99 -9.11
CA ALA A 55 3.74 3.22 -8.59
C ALA A 55 3.04 3.70 -7.31
N MET A 56 1.70 3.70 -7.29
CA MET A 56 0.91 4.08 -6.11
C MET A 56 1.08 3.09 -4.95
N ALA A 57 1.15 1.79 -5.24
CA ALA A 57 1.39 0.77 -4.21
C ALA A 57 2.79 0.91 -3.59
N VAL A 58 3.82 1.19 -4.41
CA VAL A 58 5.18 1.48 -3.92
C VAL A 58 5.19 2.73 -3.04
N GLU A 59 4.51 3.79 -3.46
CA GLU A 59 4.42 5.04 -2.69
C GLU A 59 3.75 4.79 -1.33
N TYR A 60 2.62 4.07 -1.32
CA TYR A 60 1.96 3.66 -0.09
C TYR A 60 2.89 2.86 0.83
N ALA A 61 3.63 1.90 0.28
CA ALA A 61 4.53 1.06 1.06
C ALA A 61 5.66 1.88 1.73
N LYS A 62 6.22 2.85 1.00
CA LYS A 62 7.22 3.79 1.55
C LYS A 62 6.64 4.63 2.68
N ASP A 63 5.45 5.18 2.48
CA ASP A 63 4.78 6.00 3.47
C ASP A 63 4.43 5.19 4.73
N GLU A 64 3.90 3.98 4.59
CA GLU A 64 3.61 3.11 5.76
C GLU A 64 4.90 2.75 6.51
N GLY A 65 6.00 2.49 5.79
CA GLY A 65 7.31 2.27 6.40
C GLY A 65 7.78 3.48 7.22
N GLN A 66 7.63 4.69 6.69
CA GLN A 66 7.97 5.92 7.42
C GLN A 66 7.07 6.12 8.64
N LEU A 67 5.77 5.87 8.52
CA LEU A 67 4.83 5.95 9.63
C LEU A 67 5.16 4.94 10.73
N MET A 68 5.55 3.73 10.38
CA MET A 68 5.97 2.70 11.32
C MET A 68 7.20 3.15 12.12
N LEU A 69 8.23 3.65 11.44
CA LEU A 69 9.42 4.22 12.10
C LEU A 69 9.06 5.39 13.03
N ASN A 70 8.18 6.28 12.57
CA ASN A 70 7.70 7.41 13.36
C ASN A 70 6.90 6.97 14.59
N ARG A 71 6.06 5.92 14.47
CA ARG A 71 5.33 5.33 15.60
C ARG A 71 6.31 4.77 16.63
N MET A 72 7.33 4.03 16.20
CA MET A 72 8.39 3.51 17.09
C MET A 72 9.16 4.63 17.79
N ALA A 73 9.52 5.69 17.06
CA ALA A 73 10.20 6.86 17.61
C ALA A 73 9.33 7.60 18.64
N ARG A 74 8.04 7.78 18.33
CA ARG A 74 7.06 8.37 19.26
C ARG A 74 6.93 7.55 20.53
N ASP A 75 6.83 6.24 20.41
CA ASP A 75 6.63 5.36 21.57
C ASP A 75 7.90 5.29 22.43
N THR A 76 9.09 5.37 21.82
CA THR A 76 10.36 5.58 22.53
C THR A 76 10.37 6.92 23.27
N ALA A 77 9.98 8.02 22.61
CA ALA A 77 9.95 9.34 23.21
C ALA A 77 8.93 9.46 24.35
N LYS A 78 7.75 8.84 24.24
CA LYS A 78 6.74 8.79 25.31
C LYS A 78 7.27 8.18 26.60
N ASN A 79 8.21 7.24 26.50
CA ASN A 79 8.84 6.60 27.65
C ASN A 79 10.05 7.38 28.20
N SER A 80 10.40 8.51 27.58
CA SER A 80 11.50 9.39 28.00
C SER A 80 10.97 10.67 28.64
N LYS A 81 11.63 11.14 29.70
CA LYS A 81 11.33 12.45 30.32
C LYS A 81 12.06 13.62 29.66
N ILE A 82 12.95 13.34 28.70
CA ILE A 82 13.89 14.31 28.11
C ILE A 82 13.63 14.48 26.60
N MET A 83 12.96 13.53 25.95
CA MET A 83 12.73 13.56 24.51
C MET A 83 11.26 13.85 24.19
N THR A 84 11.05 14.74 23.23
CA THR A 84 9.74 15.00 22.63
C THR A 84 9.76 14.56 21.17
N PHE A 85 8.73 13.83 20.74
CA PHE A 85 8.59 13.43 19.35
C PHE A 85 7.76 14.46 18.57
N ASN A 86 8.24 14.83 17.38
CA ASN A 86 7.48 15.58 16.40
C ASN A 86 7.59 14.89 15.04
N GLY A 87 6.47 14.44 14.49
CA GLY A 87 6.43 13.69 13.24
C GLY A 87 5.05 13.07 12.98
N GLN A 88 4.84 12.63 11.75
CA GLN A 88 3.57 12.06 11.32
C GLN A 88 3.47 10.58 11.68
N THR A 89 2.37 10.17 12.33
CA THR A 89 2.16 8.76 12.76
C THR A 89 0.91 8.10 12.16
N SER A 90 0.22 8.80 11.27
CA SER A 90 -0.93 8.33 10.49
C SER A 90 -0.84 8.89 9.08
N HIS A 91 -1.41 8.19 8.08
CA HIS A 91 -1.56 8.77 6.74
C HIS A 91 -2.44 10.02 6.80
N ASN A 92 -2.05 11.07 6.09
CA ASN A 92 -2.80 12.31 5.93
C ASN A 92 -3.34 12.49 4.50
N LYS A 93 -3.02 11.55 3.61
CA LYS A 93 -3.51 11.49 2.24
C LYS A 93 -4.25 10.18 2.01
N ALA A 94 -5.30 10.23 1.20
CA ALA A 94 -5.98 9.04 0.75
C ALA A 94 -5.15 8.38 -0.36
N HIS A 95 -4.81 7.12 -0.16
CA HIS A 95 -4.13 6.32 -1.17
C HIS A 95 -5.15 5.55 -1.98
N ARG A 96 -5.08 5.64 -3.30
CA ARG A 96 -6.03 5.01 -4.22
C ARG A 96 -5.84 3.49 -4.30
N PHE A 97 -4.62 3.03 -4.11
CA PHE A 97 -4.24 1.63 -3.94
C PHE A 97 -3.34 1.50 -2.71
N VAL A 98 -3.52 0.42 -1.96
CA VAL A 98 -2.76 0.15 -0.73
C VAL A 98 -2.19 -1.26 -0.76
N VAL A 99 -1.18 -1.51 0.07
CA VAL A 99 -0.55 -2.82 0.20
C VAL A 99 -1.01 -3.47 1.49
N ASP A 100 -1.44 -4.73 1.46
CA ASP A 100 -1.71 -5.52 2.65
C ASP A 100 -0.40 -5.89 3.35
N MET A 101 0.09 -4.95 4.14
CA MET A 101 1.22 -5.15 5.04
C MET A 101 0.68 -5.93 6.25
N LYS A 102 0.60 -7.26 6.14
CA LYS A 102 0.40 -8.14 7.30
C LYS A 102 1.63 -8.00 8.20
N LEU A 103 1.57 -7.00 9.08
CA LEU A 103 2.54 -6.73 10.14
C LEU A 103 2.25 -7.62 11.36
#